data_AF-A0A660TXG1-F1
#
_entry.id   AF-A0A660TXG1-F1
#
_cell.length_a   1.000
_cell.length_b   1.000
_cell.length_c   1.000
_cell.angle_alpha   90.00
_cell.angle_beta   90.00
_cell.angle_gamma   90.00
#
_symmetry.space_group_name_H-M   'P 1'
#
loop_
_entity.id
_entity.type
_entity.pdbx_description
1 polymer ?
#
loop_
_entity_poly.entity_id
_entity_poly.type
_entity_poly.pdbx_seq_one_letter_code
_entity_poly.pdbx_strand_id
1 'polypeptide(L)'
;MVRNYLEIAERAYSGESVTKDNWDFRIIEKVQALVKKYSLSWDREIICPDDENLIDRIFQAGKELIEDIGVYALSERKVIKLTKEEIEDGIRGMNRSITMGEGKDSRILYPRRIMDSRPPIVWAGNPGVPTPERIFKDSVRSWAQEPIVDLITCGSLIDVDGIQVRSGAISELIASRRELIYLKQVREETGRPGIGMLAAESSVTEIGDLAATHPDLLRPSDAHLVVMFNELMIDQGNMLRAANSLYYGMINASLATVMVGGLAGDAHGAAVVQVASFLAANIVCLADYHLLHPIHIHYVATSARGCMWLQSVVSQAFARNAPAVIVGDIYPKSGAVTKELLYEVAANTLALTVSGGHLEGVGSADGALPHGTGLEVRLMGEVGHAAARQGMSLQEANHIIIALLSKYESVLSREGGNPGKSIEEAYNLEKLQPSEEWLSMYQEVKQELINLGIDL
;
A
#
# COMPACT_ATOMS: atom_id res chain seq x y z
N MET A 1 10.65 -14.56 -22.77
CA MET A 1 11.19 -13.53 -23.68
C MET A 1 10.55 -12.24 -23.19
N VAL A 2 11.31 -11.32 -22.60
CA VAL A 2 10.73 -10.03 -22.19
C VAL A 2 10.30 -9.33 -23.48
N ARG A 3 9.00 -9.21 -23.72
CA ARG A 3 8.48 -8.39 -24.82
C ARG A 3 9.04 -6.98 -24.65
N ASN A 4 9.41 -6.35 -25.75
CA ASN A 4 10.04 -5.04 -25.70
C ASN A 4 9.10 -4.04 -25.00
N TYR A 5 9.47 -3.50 -23.84
CA TYR A 5 8.64 -2.54 -23.10
C TYR A 5 8.29 -1.30 -23.95
N LEU A 6 9.14 -0.96 -24.93
CA LEU A 6 8.82 0.09 -25.91
C LEU A 6 7.60 -0.22 -26.77
N GLU A 7 7.28 -1.50 -27.04
CA GLU A 7 6.04 -1.86 -27.75
C GLU A 7 4.80 -1.57 -26.91
N ILE A 8 4.88 -1.74 -25.59
CA ILE A 8 3.80 -1.34 -24.67
C ILE A 8 3.70 0.19 -24.62
N ALA A 9 4.84 0.89 -24.52
CA ALA A 9 4.88 2.35 -24.53
C ALA A 9 4.34 2.95 -25.84
N GLU A 10 4.65 2.37 -26.99
CA GLU A 10 4.17 2.85 -28.29
C GLU A 10 2.64 2.78 -28.42
N ARG A 11 1.98 1.86 -27.70
CA ARG A 11 0.51 1.79 -27.65
C ARG A 11 -0.10 3.00 -26.95
N ALA A 12 0.63 3.68 -26.06
CA ALA A 12 0.19 4.94 -25.48
C ALA A 12 0.06 6.05 -26.53
N TYR A 13 0.84 6.01 -27.62
CA TYR A 13 0.80 7.00 -28.71
C TYR A 13 -0.05 6.55 -29.91
N SER A 14 -0.09 5.25 -30.19
CA SER A 14 -0.77 4.68 -31.36
C SER A 14 -2.17 4.13 -31.08
N GLY A 15 -2.54 3.94 -29.80
CA GLY A 15 -3.81 3.34 -29.38
C GLY A 15 -5.07 4.15 -29.70
N GLU A 16 -6.23 3.54 -29.41
CA GLU A 16 -7.56 4.14 -29.53
C GLU A 16 -7.64 5.44 -28.72
N SER A 17 -8.02 6.55 -29.35
CA SER A 17 -8.25 7.81 -28.65
C SER A 17 -9.56 7.79 -27.87
N VAL A 18 -9.50 8.11 -26.58
CA VAL A 18 -10.65 8.13 -25.67
C VAL A 18 -10.55 9.36 -24.78
N THR A 19 -11.66 10.07 -24.55
CA THR A 19 -11.66 11.17 -23.57
C THR A 19 -11.72 10.63 -22.15
N LYS A 20 -11.26 11.40 -21.17
CA LYS A 20 -11.34 10.99 -19.75
C LYS A 20 -12.77 10.64 -19.33
N ASP A 21 -13.75 11.45 -19.66
CA ASP A 21 -15.16 11.19 -19.33
C ASP A 21 -15.65 9.87 -19.94
N ASN A 22 -15.31 9.60 -21.20
CA ASN A 22 -15.70 8.35 -21.86
C ASN A 22 -14.97 7.14 -21.26
N TRP A 23 -13.73 7.32 -20.78
CA TRP A 23 -13.04 6.29 -20.03
C TRP A 23 -13.75 5.98 -18.71
N ASP A 24 -14.14 7.02 -17.97
CA ASP A 24 -14.84 6.85 -16.68
C ASP A 24 -16.20 6.17 -16.85
N PHE A 25 -16.97 6.57 -17.88
CA PHE A 25 -18.22 5.87 -18.23
C PHE A 25 -17.97 4.41 -18.63
N ARG A 26 -16.88 4.12 -19.35
CA ARG A 26 -16.49 2.76 -19.72
C ARG A 26 -16.19 1.91 -18.48
N ILE A 27 -15.51 2.46 -17.47
CA ILE A 27 -15.30 1.77 -16.18
C ILE A 27 -16.65 1.43 -15.52
N ILE A 28 -17.53 2.43 -15.37
CA ILE A 28 -18.84 2.25 -14.72
C ILE A 28 -19.65 1.15 -15.41
N GLU A 29 -19.83 1.23 -16.73
CA GLU A 29 -20.65 0.30 -17.49
C GLU A 29 -20.11 -1.13 -17.41
N LYS A 30 -18.80 -1.30 -17.62
CA LYS A 30 -18.16 -2.61 -17.69
C LYS A 30 -18.11 -3.30 -16.33
N VAL A 31 -17.77 -2.55 -15.28
CA VAL A 31 -17.75 -3.10 -13.92
C VAL A 31 -19.17 -3.51 -13.50
N GLN A 32 -20.20 -2.68 -13.75
CA GLN A 32 -21.59 -3.06 -13.45
C GLN A 32 -22.04 -4.32 -14.20
N ALA A 33 -21.68 -4.45 -15.48
CA ALA A 33 -21.98 -5.64 -16.26
C ALA A 33 -21.30 -6.89 -15.70
N LEU A 34 -20.03 -6.78 -15.29
CA LEU A 34 -19.26 -7.89 -14.70
C LEU A 34 -19.78 -8.28 -13.32
N VAL A 35 -20.07 -7.31 -12.46
CA VAL A 35 -20.70 -7.55 -11.15
C VAL A 35 -21.98 -8.36 -11.29
N LYS A 36 -22.83 -7.99 -12.26
CA LYS A 36 -24.05 -8.75 -12.57
C LYS A 36 -23.75 -10.13 -13.15
N LYS A 37 -22.88 -10.21 -14.15
CA LYS A 37 -22.51 -11.47 -14.84
C LYS A 37 -21.97 -12.51 -13.86
N TYR A 38 -21.08 -12.07 -12.98
CA TYR A 38 -20.44 -12.92 -11.99
C TYR A 38 -21.21 -13.00 -10.68
N SER A 39 -22.39 -12.35 -10.54
CA SER A 39 -23.21 -12.34 -9.31
C SER A 39 -22.39 -12.00 -8.06
N LEU A 40 -21.65 -10.90 -8.13
CA LEU A 40 -20.76 -10.43 -7.06
C LEU A 40 -21.54 -9.58 -6.06
N SER A 41 -21.37 -9.87 -4.79
CA SER A 41 -21.95 -9.14 -3.67
C SER A 41 -21.08 -9.32 -2.44
N TRP A 42 -21.30 -8.48 -1.42
CA TRP A 42 -20.60 -8.58 -0.15
C TRP A 42 -21.53 -8.28 1.01
N ASP A 43 -21.21 -8.84 2.18
CA ASP A 43 -21.90 -8.59 3.44
C ASP A 43 -21.01 -7.71 4.33
N ARG A 44 -21.59 -6.64 4.89
CA ARG A 44 -20.87 -5.69 5.74
C ARG A 44 -20.43 -6.29 7.08
N GLU A 45 -21.01 -7.42 7.48
CA GLU A 45 -20.65 -8.16 8.69
C GLU A 45 -19.60 -9.25 8.43
N ILE A 46 -19.21 -9.47 7.16
CA ILE A 46 -18.22 -10.46 6.75
C ILE A 46 -17.10 -9.74 5.98
N ILE A 47 -16.14 -9.20 6.71
CA ILE A 47 -14.93 -8.54 6.20
C ILE A 47 -13.95 -9.56 5.60
N CYS A 48 -13.79 -10.72 6.23
CA CYS A 48 -12.90 -11.80 5.76
C CYS A 48 -13.75 -13.02 5.32
N PRO A 49 -14.33 -13.01 4.10
CA PRO A 49 -15.17 -14.12 3.65
C PRO A 49 -14.33 -15.37 3.39
N ASP A 50 -14.94 -16.54 3.62
CA ASP A 50 -14.38 -17.88 3.36
C ASP A 50 -15.01 -18.55 2.12
N ASP A 51 -15.83 -17.83 1.36
CA ASP A 51 -16.43 -18.31 0.10
C ASP A 51 -15.42 -18.29 -1.04
N GLU A 52 -14.74 -19.42 -1.23
CA GLU A 52 -13.78 -19.61 -2.31
C GLU A 52 -14.35 -19.31 -3.71
N ASN A 53 -15.62 -19.61 -3.97
CA ASN A 53 -16.24 -19.36 -5.28
C ASN A 53 -16.46 -17.87 -5.52
N LEU A 54 -16.76 -17.09 -4.49
CA LEU A 54 -16.79 -15.63 -4.58
C LEU A 54 -15.40 -15.10 -4.95
N ILE A 55 -14.36 -15.55 -4.24
CA ILE A 55 -12.97 -15.14 -4.47
C ILE A 55 -12.53 -15.43 -5.91
N ASP A 56 -12.75 -16.64 -6.40
CA ASP A 56 -12.34 -17.03 -7.74
C ASP A 56 -13.13 -16.27 -8.83
N ARG A 57 -14.43 -16.00 -8.61
CA ARG A 57 -15.24 -15.16 -9.52
C ARG A 57 -14.75 -13.71 -9.57
N ILE A 58 -14.33 -13.12 -8.45
CA ILE A 58 -13.74 -11.77 -8.43
C ILE A 58 -12.47 -11.74 -9.29
N PHE A 59 -11.61 -12.75 -9.15
CA PHE A 59 -10.40 -12.84 -9.97
C PHE A 59 -10.70 -12.92 -11.47
N GLN A 60 -11.63 -13.80 -11.85
CA GLN A 60 -12.04 -13.95 -13.26
C GLN A 60 -12.69 -12.68 -13.81
N ALA A 61 -13.52 -11.99 -13.02
CA ALA A 61 -14.11 -10.73 -13.42
C ALA A 61 -13.05 -9.64 -13.66
N GLY A 62 -12.05 -9.52 -12.78
CA GLY A 62 -10.97 -8.54 -12.94
C GLY A 62 -10.09 -8.82 -14.16
N LYS A 63 -9.80 -10.11 -14.41
CA LYS A 63 -9.09 -10.54 -15.62
C LYS A 63 -9.87 -10.23 -16.89
N GLU A 64 -11.17 -10.54 -16.92
CA GLU A 64 -12.04 -10.21 -18.05
C GLU A 64 -12.12 -8.69 -18.29
N LEU A 65 -12.17 -7.89 -17.22
CA LEU A 65 -12.18 -6.43 -17.32
C LEU A 65 -10.94 -5.93 -18.06
N ILE A 66 -9.73 -6.32 -17.62
CA ILE A 66 -8.50 -5.81 -18.20
C ILE A 66 -8.27 -6.31 -19.64
N GLU A 67 -8.67 -7.56 -19.94
CA GLU A 67 -8.65 -8.11 -21.30
C GLU A 67 -9.56 -7.30 -22.26
N ASP A 68 -10.72 -6.82 -21.77
CA ASP A 68 -11.65 -6.04 -22.57
C ASP A 68 -11.18 -4.59 -22.76
N ILE A 69 -10.92 -3.87 -21.66
CA ILE A 69 -10.80 -2.41 -21.73
C ILE A 69 -9.37 -1.89 -21.88
N GLY A 70 -8.36 -2.62 -21.41
CA GLY A 70 -6.96 -2.18 -21.38
C GLY A 70 -6.67 -1.13 -20.29
N VAL A 71 -5.61 -0.33 -20.49
CA VAL A 71 -5.18 0.74 -19.57
C VAL A 71 -5.27 2.08 -20.28
N TYR A 72 -5.73 3.12 -19.61
CA TYR A 72 -5.78 4.47 -20.17
C TYR A 72 -4.46 5.22 -19.94
N ALA A 73 -3.78 5.57 -21.03
CA ALA A 73 -2.63 6.46 -21.05
C ALA A 73 -3.11 7.91 -20.87
N LEU A 74 -3.03 8.43 -19.64
CA LEU A 74 -3.59 9.72 -19.26
C LEU A 74 -2.98 10.89 -20.04
N SER A 75 -1.66 10.88 -20.24
CA SER A 75 -0.92 11.93 -20.95
C SER A 75 -1.37 12.07 -22.41
N GLU A 76 -1.59 10.94 -23.09
CA GLU A 76 -1.90 10.90 -24.53
C GLU A 76 -3.39 10.69 -24.85
N ARG A 77 -4.20 10.45 -23.82
CA ARG A 77 -5.65 10.19 -23.91
C ARG A 77 -5.97 9.03 -24.85
N LYS A 78 -5.25 7.92 -24.65
CA LYS A 78 -5.29 6.74 -25.50
C LYS A 78 -5.37 5.46 -24.68
N VAL A 79 -5.80 4.38 -25.32
CA VAL A 79 -5.90 3.06 -24.68
C VAL A 79 -4.69 2.19 -25.04
N ILE A 80 -3.95 1.78 -24.03
CA ILE A 80 -2.96 0.70 -24.09
C ILE A 80 -3.73 -0.62 -23.99
N LYS A 81 -3.99 -1.25 -25.13
CA LYS A 81 -4.60 -2.60 -25.16
C LYS A 81 -3.59 -3.65 -24.76
N LEU A 82 -4.02 -4.57 -23.90
CA LEU A 82 -3.23 -5.70 -23.42
C LEU A 82 -3.80 -6.98 -24.01
N THR A 83 -2.92 -7.84 -24.52
CA THR A 83 -3.33 -9.14 -25.03
C THR A 83 -3.48 -10.14 -23.89
N LYS A 84 -4.32 -11.16 -24.08
CA LYS A 84 -4.43 -12.27 -23.14
C LYS A 84 -3.07 -12.89 -22.82
N GLU A 85 -2.22 -13.09 -23.82
CA GLU A 85 -0.90 -13.68 -23.62
C GLU A 85 0.01 -12.80 -22.74
N GLU A 86 -0.02 -11.47 -22.92
CA GLU A 86 0.72 -10.53 -22.06
C GLU A 86 0.26 -10.60 -20.60
N ILE A 87 -1.05 -10.68 -20.37
CA ILE A 87 -1.63 -10.80 -19.02
C ILE A 87 -1.19 -12.12 -18.38
N GLU A 88 -1.22 -13.22 -19.12
CA GLU A 88 -0.79 -14.54 -18.64
C GLU A 88 0.73 -14.63 -18.41
N ASP A 89 1.54 -13.98 -19.25
CA ASP A 89 2.98 -13.83 -19.04
C ASP A 89 3.28 -13.05 -17.75
N GLY A 90 2.57 -11.94 -17.54
CA GLY A 90 2.64 -11.16 -16.30
C GLY A 90 2.32 -12.01 -15.08
N ILE A 91 1.20 -12.74 -15.08
CA ILE A 91 0.81 -13.65 -13.99
C ILE A 91 1.90 -14.68 -13.69
N ARG A 92 2.50 -15.31 -14.72
CA ARG A 92 3.58 -16.28 -14.53
C ARG A 92 4.83 -15.69 -13.89
N GLY A 93 5.10 -14.41 -14.11
CA GLY A 93 6.26 -13.71 -13.55
C GLY A 93 6.13 -13.37 -12.06
N MET A 94 4.92 -13.38 -11.49
CA MET A 94 4.67 -12.88 -10.13
C MET A 94 4.96 -13.87 -9.01
N ASN A 95 4.89 -15.17 -9.28
CA ASN A 95 5.13 -16.18 -8.26
C ASN A 95 6.64 -16.37 -8.00
N ARG A 96 7.24 -15.38 -7.35
CA ARG A 96 8.66 -15.33 -7.03
C ARG A 96 8.90 -14.62 -5.71
N SER A 97 10.05 -14.91 -5.12
CA SER A 97 10.56 -14.16 -3.97
C SER A 97 11.42 -12.99 -4.45
N ILE A 98 11.43 -11.92 -3.65
CA ILE A 98 12.20 -10.70 -3.90
C ILE A 98 13.09 -10.44 -2.69
N THR A 99 14.36 -10.16 -2.89
CA THR A 99 15.25 -9.77 -1.80
C THR A 99 15.33 -8.25 -1.75
N MET A 100 14.95 -7.67 -0.62
CA MET A 100 15.08 -6.23 -0.35
C MET A 100 16.10 -5.96 0.74
N GLY A 101 16.83 -4.86 0.58
CA GLY A 101 17.95 -4.52 1.45
C GLY A 101 19.18 -5.42 1.26
N GLU A 102 20.13 -5.30 2.19
CA GLU A 102 21.48 -5.82 2.04
C GLU A 102 22.00 -6.47 3.33
N GLY A 103 22.89 -7.44 3.18
CA GLY A 103 23.58 -8.08 4.30
C GLY A 103 22.62 -8.68 5.34
N LYS A 104 22.95 -8.51 6.62
CA LYS A 104 22.18 -9.05 7.76
C LYS A 104 20.77 -8.45 7.88
N ASP A 105 20.56 -7.26 7.30
CA ASP A 105 19.31 -6.51 7.42
C ASP A 105 18.36 -6.82 6.24
N SER A 106 18.82 -7.55 5.22
CA SER A 106 18.01 -7.93 4.07
C SER A 106 16.82 -8.81 4.46
N ARG A 107 15.76 -8.73 3.65
CA ARG A 107 14.53 -9.49 3.81
C ARG A 107 14.08 -10.09 2.49
N ILE A 108 13.51 -11.29 2.58
CA ILE A 108 12.92 -11.97 1.45
C ILE A 108 11.42 -11.76 1.54
N LEU A 109 10.86 -11.08 0.55
CA LEU A 109 9.44 -10.98 0.31
C LEU A 109 9.00 -12.23 -0.45
N TYR A 110 7.78 -12.69 -0.19
CA TYR A 110 7.28 -13.92 -0.78
C TYR A 110 5.75 -13.90 -0.88
N PRO A 111 5.16 -14.52 -1.92
CA PRO A 111 3.73 -14.72 -1.95
C PRO A 111 3.27 -15.49 -0.71
N ARG A 112 2.34 -14.90 0.05
CA ARG A 112 1.70 -15.55 1.20
C ARG A 112 0.45 -16.28 0.75
N ARG A 113 0.16 -17.38 1.44
CA ARG A 113 -1.09 -18.11 1.29
C ARG A 113 -2.18 -17.50 2.18
N ILE A 114 -3.42 -17.86 1.93
CA ILE A 114 -4.51 -17.61 2.89
C ILE A 114 -4.17 -18.33 4.19
N MET A 115 -4.29 -17.64 5.32
CA MET A 115 -3.92 -18.13 6.67
C MET A 115 -2.48 -18.67 6.74
N ASP A 116 -1.54 -18.05 6.01
CA ASP A 116 -0.13 -18.47 6.03
C ASP A 116 0.44 -18.39 7.44
N SER A 117 1.01 -19.50 7.92
CA SER A 117 1.64 -19.58 9.24
C SER A 117 2.94 -18.78 9.32
N ARG A 118 3.51 -18.37 8.18
CA ARG A 118 4.67 -17.48 8.14
C ARG A 118 4.22 -16.05 8.44
N PRO A 119 4.87 -15.36 9.40
CA PRO A 119 4.54 -13.98 9.71
C PRO A 119 4.65 -13.05 8.50
N PRO A 120 3.74 -12.09 8.33
CA PRO A 120 3.88 -11.08 7.29
C PRO A 120 5.15 -10.25 7.51
N ILE A 121 5.76 -9.79 6.40
CA ILE A 121 6.78 -8.75 6.42
C ILE A 121 6.15 -7.44 6.88
N VAL A 122 6.83 -6.72 7.75
CA VAL A 122 6.39 -5.45 8.33
C VAL A 122 7.17 -4.28 7.71
N TRP A 123 6.53 -3.53 6.82
CA TRP A 123 7.01 -2.25 6.33
C TRP A 123 6.52 -1.11 7.21
N ALA A 124 7.46 -0.35 7.73
CA ALA A 124 7.19 0.70 8.69
C ALA A 124 7.36 2.09 8.12
N GLY A 125 6.32 2.90 8.21
CA GLY A 125 6.35 4.32 7.92
C GLY A 125 5.00 4.88 7.52
N ASN A 126 4.99 6.13 7.09
CA ASN A 126 3.81 6.87 6.68
C ASN A 126 3.89 7.16 5.17
N PRO A 127 3.64 6.18 4.28
CA PRO A 127 4.00 6.28 2.87
C PRO A 127 3.42 7.54 2.22
N GLY A 128 4.26 8.34 1.59
CA GLY A 128 3.86 9.54 0.85
C GLY A 128 3.29 10.70 1.67
N VAL A 129 3.08 10.55 2.98
CA VAL A 129 2.43 11.56 3.84
C VAL A 129 3.24 12.87 3.84
N PRO A 130 2.62 14.02 3.55
CA PRO A 130 3.31 15.32 3.54
C PRO A 130 3.97 15.62 4.90
N THR A 131 5.30 15.67 4.92
CA THR A 131 6.10 15.73 6.14
C THR A 131 7.05 16.93 6.10
N PRO A 132 6.98 17.85 7.08
CA PRO A 132 7.95 18.92 7.24
C PRO A 132 9.37 18.38 7.47
N GLU A 133 10.38 19.02 6.87
CA GLU A 133 11.79 18.58 6.96
C GLU A 133 12.24 18.41 8.42
N ARG A 134 11.83 19.36 9.27
CA ARG A 134 12.19 19.44 10.68
C ARG A 134 11.82 18.20 11.52
N ILE A 135 10.79 17.45 11.13
CA ILE A 135 10.34 16.25 11.87
C ILE A 135 10.64 14.95 11.12
N PHE A 136 11.11 15.02 9.87
CA PHE A 136 11.24 13.86 8.98
C PHE A 136 12.12 12.77 9.60
N LYS A 137 13.37 13.12 9.98
CA LYS A 137 14.31 12.15 10.56
C LYS A 137 13.77 11.52 11.83
N ASP A 138 13.22 12.32 12.74
CA ASP A 138 12.75 11.81 14.03
C ASP A 138 11.53 10.90 13.89
N SER A 139 10.66 11.19 12.92
CA SER A 139 9.56 10.30 12.54
C SER A 139 10.14 8.96 12.08
N VAL A 140 11.03 8.96 11.08
CA VAL A 140 11.64 7.70 10.57
C VAL A 140 12.39 6.93 11.65
N ARG A 141 13.17 7.61 12.49
CA ARG A 141 13.88 7.00 13.62
C ARG A 141 12.93 6.28 14.56
N SER A 142 11.76 6.85 14.82
CA SER A 142 10.79 6.30 15.77
C SER A 142 10.34 4.88 15.40
N TRP A 143 10.16 4.57 14.11
CA TRP A 143 9.78 3.24 13.65
C TRP A 143 10.95 2.39 13.16
N ALA A 144 12.01 2.97 12.59
CA ALA A 144 13.17 2.20 12.14
C ALA A 144 13.90 1.48 13.30
N GLN A 145 13.82 2.02 14.53
CA GLN A 145 14.36 1.40 15.74
C GLN A 145 13.57 0.17 16.21
N GLU A 146 12.33 0.00 15.76
CA GLU A 146 11.44 -1.04 16.28
C GLU A 146 11.91 -2.43 15.83
N PRO A 147 12.17 -3.39 16.75
CA PRO A 147 12.72 -4.69 16.38
C PRO A 147 11.81 -5.53 15.48
N ILE A 148 10.50 -5.27 15.50
CA ILE A 148 9.50 -5.99 14.69
C ILE A 148 9.53 -5.56 13.22
N VAL A 149 10.16 -4.42 12.91
CA VAL A 149 10.17 -3.83 11.56
C VAL A 149 11.16 -4.56 10.68
N ASP A 150 10.72 -4.96 9.50
CA ASP A 150 11.52 -5.66 8.51
C ASP A 150 12.12 -4.71 7.47
N LEU A 151 11.31 -3.76 7.02
CA LEU A 151 11.61 -2.79 5.97
C LEU A 151 11.02 -1.43 6.36
N ILE A 152 11.50 -0.33 5.78
CA ILE A 152 10.99 1.01 6.09
C ILE A 152 10.42 1.71 4.85
N THR A 153 9.49 2.62 5.10
CA THR A 153 8.99 3.63 4.17
C THR A 153 8.98 4.99 4.87
N CYS A 154 8.58 6.05 4.19
CA CYS A 154 8.58 7.41 4.73
C CYS A 154 7.48 8.29 4.13
N GLY A 155 7.32 9.47 4.71
CA GLY A 155 6.55 10.54 4.10
C GLY A 155 7.32 11.25 2.97
N SER A 156 6.68 12.26 2.39
CA SER A 156 7.27 13.14 1.37
C SER A 156 7.65 14.49 1.98
N LEU A 157 8.82 15.04 1.64
CA LEU A 157 9.24 16.35 2.13
C LEU A 157 8.42 17.47 1.48
N ILE A 158 7.76 18.31 2.29
CA ILE A 158 7.04 19.49 1.80
C ILE A 158 7.92 20.74 1.69
N ASP A 159 9.05 20.73 2.42
CA ASP A 159 10.04 21.80 2.40
C ASP A 159 11.45 21.21 2.49
N VAL A 160 12.43 21.96 2.00
CA VAL A 160 13.86 21.64 2.14
C VAL A 160 14.66 22.93 2.29
N ASP A 161 15.50 23.00 3.32
CA ASP A 161 16.25 24.20 3.71
C ASP A 161 15.34 25.45 3.86
N GLY A 162 14.10 25.23 4.34
CA GLY A 162 13.07 26.27 4.50
C GLY A 162 12.37 26.71 3.20
N ILE A 163 12.66 26.05 2.07
CA ILE A 163 12.04 26.32 0.77
C ILE A 163 10.97 25.26 0.46
N GLN A 164 9.75 25.70 0.14
CA GLN A 164 8.66 24.81 -0.26
C GLN A 164 9.01 24.01 -1.52
N VAL A 165 8.75 22.71 -1.48
CA VAL A 165 8.95 21.80 -2.59
C VAL A 165 7.89 22.05 -3.66
N ARG A 166 8.32 22.08 -4.93
CA ARG A 166 7.43 22.28 -6.07
C ARG A 166 7.73 21.20 -7.10
N SER A 167 6.68 20.50 -7.55
CA SER A 167 6.77 19.48 -8.60
C SER A 167 7.39 20.06 -9.88
N GLY A 168 8.26 19.28 -10.51
CA GLY A 168 9.01 19.63 -11.71
C GLY A 168 10.09 20.68 -11.51
N ALA A 169 10.40 21.09 -10.27
CA ALA A 169 11.33 22.17 -9.97
C ALA A 169 12.64 21.68 -9.32
N ILE A 170 13.61 22.60 -9.21
CA ILE A 170 14.90 22.35 -8.53
C ILE A 170 14.67 21.88 -7.07
N SER A 171 13.64 22.41 -6.39
CA SER A 171 13.35 22.02 -5.01
C SER A 171 12.91 20.55 -4.89
N GLU A 172 12.21 19.97 -5.87
CA GLU A 172 11.90 18.54 -5.88
C GLU A 172 13.14 17.67 -6.00
N LEU A 173 14.07 18.03 -6.90
CA LEU A 173 15.33 17.32 -7.06
C LEU A 173 16.12 17.32 -5.74
N ILE A 174 16.21 18.48 -5.08
CA ILE A 174 16.93 18.63 -3.81
C ILE A 174 16.22 17.84 -2.71
N ALA A 175 14.90 17.95 -2.60
CA ALA A 175 14.10 17.23 -1.60
C ALA A 175 14.21 15.70 -1.77
N SER A 176 14.10 15.18 -2.99
CA SER A 176 14.24 13.75 -3.30
C SER A 176 15.58 13.20 -2.82
N ARG A 177 16.68 13.94 -3.04
CA ARG A 177 17.99 13.54 -2.55
C ARG A 177 18.12 13.70 -1.03
N ARG A 178 17.56 14.77 -0.47
CA ARG A 178 17.60 15.04 0.97
C ARG A 178 16.88 13.96 1.76
N GLU A 179 15.72 13.52 1.30
CA GLU A 179 14.98 12.38 1.86
C GLU A 179 15.88 11.14 1.94
N LEU A 180 16.48 10.72 0.83
CA LEU A 180 17.33 9.53 0.77
C LEU A 180 18.61 9.66 1.62
N ILE A 181 19.17 10.87 1.72
CA ILE A 181 20.29 11.17 2.63
C ILE A 181 19.85 11.00 4.09
N TYR A 182 18.69 11.51 4.46
CA TYR A 182 18.14 11.34 5.81
C TYR A 182 17.83 9.89 6.12
N LEU A 183 17.21 9.15 5.20
CA LEU A 183 16.99 7.71 5.35
C LEU A 183 18.32 6.96 5.56
N LYS A 184 19.35 7.27 4.76
CA LYS A 184 20.69 6.70 4.98
C LYS A 184 21.23 6.96 6.38
N GLN A 185 21.15 8.20 6.87
CA GLN A 185 21.57 8.55 8.23
C GLN A 185 20.77 7.77 9.28
N VAL A 186 19.44 7.65 9.13
CA VAL A 186 18.61 6.90 10.08
C VAL A 186 18.97 5.42 10.10
N ARG A 187 19.22 4.80 8.94
CA ARG A 187 19.67 3.40 8.87
C ARG A 187 21.00 3.18 9.61
N GLU A 188 21.94 4.13 9.49
CA GLU A 188 23.21 4.10 10.22
C GLU A 188 23.00 4.30 11.73
N GLU A 189 22.23 5.31 12.13
CA GLU A 189 21.94 5.66 13.53
C GLU A 189 21.18 4.56 14.29
N THR A 190 20.33 3.79 13.59
CA THR A 190 19.58 2.67 14.16
C THR A 190 20.34 1.34 14.11
N GLY A 191 21.57 1.32 13.57
CA GLY A 191 22.42 0.12 13.50
C GLY A 191 21.97 -0.91 12.46
N ARG A 192 21.14 -0.50 11.50
CA ARG A 192 20.54 -1.31 10.42
C ARG A 192 20.87 -0.73 9.04
N PRO A 193 22.16 -0.51 8.70
CA PRO A 193 22.56 0.16 7.46
C PRO A 193 22.05 -0.55 6.20
N GLY A 194 21.80 -1.86 6.27
CA GLY A 194 21.34 -2.65 5.14
C GLY A 194 19.82 -2.72 4.97
N ILE A 195 19.00 -2.20 5.90
CA ILE A 195 17.54 -2.36 5.84
C ILE A 195 16.99 -1.83 4.50
N GLY A 196 16.13 -2.62 3.86
CA GLY A 196 15.51 -2.26 2.60
C GLY A 196 14.43 -1.20 2.79
N MET A 197 14.19 -0.41 1.74
CA MET A 197 13.27 0.72 1.80
C MET A 197 12.30 0.71 0.62
N LEU A 198 11.06 1.13 0.85
CA LEU A 198 10.27 1.84 -0.15
C LEU A 198 10.55 3.33 0.07
N ALA A 199 11.06 4.04 -0.93
CA ALA A 199 11.52 5.42 -0.73
C ALA A 199 11.43 6.23 -2.02
N ALA A 200 11.99 7.44 -1.99
CA ALA A 200 11.85 8.48 -3.00
C ALA A 200 10.42 9.04 -3.06
N GLU A 201 9.77 9.15 -1.90
CA GLU A 201 8.38 9.60 -1.76
C GLU A 201 8.21 11.09 -2.11
N SER A 202 9.29 11.86 -1.99
CA SER A 202 9.39 13.27 -2.45
C SER A 202 9.51 13.38 -3.98
N SER A 203 9.70 12.27 -4.70
CA SER A 203 9.86 12.23 -6.16
C SER A 203 8.53 12.05 -6.88
N VAL A 204 7.77 13.14 -7.02
CA VAL A 204 6.43 13.13 -7.63
C VAL A 204 6.43 13.27 -9.16
N THR A 205 7.58 13.61 -9.76
CA THR A 205 7.80 13.69 -11.21
C THR A 205 9.01 12.85 -11.64
N GLU A 206 9.24 12.77 -12.95
CA GLU A 206 10.43 12.16 -13.55
C GLU A 206 11.75 12.84 -13.14
N ILE A 207 11.71 14.13 -12.75
CA ILE A 207 12.90 14.84 -12.26
C ILE A 207 13.32 14.28 -10.90
N GLY A 208 12.37 14.10 -9.98
CA GLY A 208 12.64 13.47 -8.70
C GLY A 208 13.13 12.03 -8.87
N ASP A 209 12.47 11.27 -9.74
CA ASP A 209 12.81 9.86 -10.00
C ASP A 209 14.27 9.68 -10.45
N LEU A 210 14.68 10.42 -11.47
CA LEU A 210 16.05 10.37 -11.97
C LEU A 210 17.05 10.94 -10.95
N ALA A 211 16.63 11.86 -10.07
CA ALA A 211 17.47 12.41 -9.01
C ALA A 211 17.73 11.42 -7.87
N ALA A 212 16.77 10.54 -7.58
CA ALA A 212 16.81 9.50 -6.56
C ALA A 212 17.65 8.28 -6.98
N THR A 213 17.68 7.99 -8.28
CA THR A 213 18.30 6.81 -8.90
C THR A 213 19.83 6.85 -8.83
N HIS A 214 20.41 6.44 -7.69
CA HIS A 214 21.85 6.35 -7.50
C HIS A 214 22.20 5.35 -6.38
N PRO A 215 23.27 4.52 -6.49
CA PRO A 215 23.58 3.50 -5.49
C PRO A 215 23.84 4.02 -4.07
N ASP A 216 24.31 5.27 -3.94
CA ASP A 216 24.46 5.93 -2.63
C ASP A 216 23.18 6.53 -2.05
N LEU A 217 22.09 6.53 -2.83
CA LEU A 217 20.77 7.05 -2.49
C LEU A 217 19.74 5.90 -2.47
N LEU A 218 18.90 5.78 -3.50
CA LEU A 218 17.98 4.66 -3.67
C LEU A 218 18.71 3.48 -4.33
N ARG A 219 18.96 2.40 -3.60
CA ARG A 219 19.74 1.26 -4.11
C ARG A 219 18.91 0.37 -5.04
N PRO A 220 19.52 -0.45 -5.91
CA PRO A 220 18.80 -1.48 -6.66
C PRO A 220 18.06 -2.50 -5.76
N SER A 221 18.46 -2.65 -4.50
CA SER A 221 17.81 -3.50 -3.49
C SER A 221 16.70 -2.78 -2.71
N ASP A 222 16.44 -1.51 -3.02
CA ASP A 222 15.31 -0.72 -2.53
C ASP A 222 14.22 -0.63 -3.60
N ALA A 223 13.02 -0.24 -3.20
CA ALA A 223 11.87 -0.10 -4.06
C ALA A 223 11.48 1.36 -4.28
N HIS A 224 10.88 1.63 -5.44
CA HIS A 224 10.23 2.89 -5.76
C HIS A 224 8.82 2.63 -6.29
N LEU A 225 7.90 3.53 -5.94
CA LEU A 225 6.51 3.48 -6.38
C LEU A 225 6.38 3.71 -7.88
N VAL A 226 5.65 2.84 -8.58
CA VAL A 226 5.11 3.11 -9.92
C VAL A 226 3.59 3.08 -9.83
N VAL A 227 2.98 4.24 -9.96
CA VAL A 227 1.57 4.46 -9.61
C VAL A 227 0.67 4.26 -10.83
N MET A 228 -0.43 3.54 -10.62
CA MET A 228 -1.61 3.54 -11.49
C MET A 228 -2.69 4.43 -10.86
N PHE A 229 -3.26 5.35 -11.64
CA PHE A 229 -4.30 6.25 -11.19
C PHE A 229 -5.70 5.64 -11.28
N ASN A 230 -6.62 6.19 -10.48
CA ASN A 230 -8.03 5.80 -10.38
C ASN A 230 -8.86 6.15 -11.64
N GLU A 231 -9.40 5.21 -12.42
CA GLU A 231 -9.21 3.76 -12.36
C GLU A 231 -8.59 3.24 -13.66
N LEU A 232 -7.66 2.29 -13.54
CA LEU A 232 -6.96 1.65 -14.67
C LEU A 232 -6.27 2.65 -15.61
N MET A 233 -5.57 3.63 -15.04
CA MET A 233 -4.84 4.64 -15.81
C MET A 233 -3.37 4.70 -15.42
N ILE A 234 -2.53 5.12 -16.36
CA ILE A 234 -1.12 5.41 -16.13
C ILE A 234 -0.72 6.64 -16.94
N ASP A 235 0.25 7.40 -16.45
CA ASP A 235 0.81 8.55 -17.17
C ASP A 235 2.22 8.26 -17.68
N GLN A 236 2.75 9.19 -18.47
CA GLN A 236 4.10 9.08 -19.02
C GLN A 236 5.17 9.06 -17.92
N GLY A 237 4.99 9.82 -16.82
CA GLY A 237 5.94 9.89 -15.71
C GLY A 237 6.16 8.52 -15.06
N ASN A 238 5.08 7.81 -14.73
CA ASN A 238 5.18 6.46 -14.16
C ASN A 238 5.70 5.43 -15.18
N MET A 239 5.38 5.57 -16.47
CA MET A 239 5.96 4.71 -17.50
C MET A 239 7.47 4.92 -17.68
N LEU A 240 7.96 6.15 -17.55
CA LEU A 240 9.39 6.48 -17.57
C LEU A 240 10.11 5.89 -16.34
N ARG A 241 9.50 5.97 -15.16
CA ARG A 241 10.01 5.34 -13.94
C ARG A 241 10.14 3.82 -14.08
N ALA A 242 9.10 3.16 -14.58
CA ALA A 242 9.16 1.74 -14.89
C ALA A 242 10.28 1.44 -15.91
N ALA A 243 10.44 2.24 -16.97
CA ALA A 243 11.53 2.07 -17.93
C ALA A 243 12.92 2.22 -17.29
N ASN A 244 13.09 3.17 -16.37
CA ASN A 244 14.35 3.44 -15.67
C ASN A 244 14.84 2.20 -14.89
N SER A 245 13.91 1.44 -14.30
CA SER A 245 14.21 0.19 -13.59
C SER A 245 14.86 -0.89 -14.47
N LEU A 246 14.60 -0.92 -15.79
CA LEU A 246 15.09 -1.97 -16.68
C LEU A 246 16.63 -2.02 -16.75
N TYR A 247 17.27 -0.86 -16.64
CA TYR A 247 18.73 -0.76 -16.62
C TYR A 247 19.27 -0.63 -15.19
N TYR A 248 18.64 0.23 -14.37
CA TYR A 248 19.13 0.50 -13.03
C TYR A 248 18.94 -0.68 -12.06
N GLY A 249 17.83 -1.40 -12.21
CA GLY A 249 17.51 -2.61 -11.45
C GLY A 249 16.88 -2.38 -10.08
N MET A 250 16.36 -1.19 -9.78
CA MET A 250 15.54 -0.98 -8.57
C MET A 250 14.21 -1.71 -8.67
N ILE A 251 13.65 -2.06 -7.52
CA ILE A 251 12.42 -2.84 -7.42
C ILE A 251 11.23 -1.91 -7.68
N ASN A 252 10.34 -2.30 -8.60
CA ASN A 252 9.12 -1.55 -8.84
C ASN A 252 8.00 -2.02 -7.91
N ALA A 253 7.60 -1.14 -7.01
CA ALA A 253 6.40 -1.29 -6.19
C ALA A 253 5.23 -0.68 -6.95
N SER A 254 4.35 -1.50 -7.53
CA SER A 254 3.16 -0.92 -8.15
C SER A 254 2.18 -0.45 -7.09
N LEU A 255 1.65 0.77 -7.24
CA LEU A 255 0.57 1.28 -6.40
C LEU A 255 -0.66 1.46 -7.27
N ALA A 256 -1.64 0.58 -7.10
CA ALA A 256 -2.95 0.74 -7.72
C ALA A 256 -3.96 1.06 -6.62
N THR A 257 -4.19 2.35 -6.40
CA THR A 257 -5.25 2.80 -5.51
C THR A 257 -6.58 2.59 -6.22
N VAL A 258 -7.59 2.04 -5.55
CA VAL A 258 -8.98 2.00 -6.03
C VAL A 258 -9.90 2.68 -5.03
N MET A 259 -10.93 3.35 -5.52
CA MET A 259 -11.90 4.04 -4.66
C MET A 259 -13.14 3.17 -4.41
N VAL A 260 -13.32 2.74 -3.15
CA VAL A 260 -14.58 2.14 -2.71
C VAL A 260 -15.64 3.23 -2.64
N GLY A 261 -16.74 3.04 -3.38
CA GLY A 261 -17.78 4.05 -3.59
C GLY A 261 -17.50 5.00 -4.78
N GLY A 262 -16.41 4.78 -5.52
CA GLY A 262 -16.04 5.55 -6.70
C GLY A 262 -16.70 5.06 -7.99
N LEU A 263 -15.97 5.19 -9.12
CA LEU A 263 -16.46 4.81 -10.46
C LEU A 263 -16.87 3.33 -10.56
N ALA A 264 -16.16 2.46 -9.83
CA ALA A 264 -16.42 1.03 -9.80
C ALA A 264 -17.64 0.65 -8.92
N GLY A 265 -18.26 1.60 -8.23
CA GLY A 265 -19.30 1.35 -7.25
C GLY A 265 -18.73 0.94 -5.88
N ASP A 266 -19.48 0.12 -5.15
CA ASP A 266 -19.12 -0.34 -3.80
C ASP A 266 -17.99 -1.41 -3.84
N ALA A 267 -17.64 -1.97 -2.69
CA ALA A 267 -16.46 -2.81 -2.46
C ALA A 267 -16.28 -3.95 -3.48
N HIS A 268 -17.35 -4.65 -3.86
CA HIS A 268 -17.31 -5.76 -4.82
C HIS A 268 -16.92 -5.33 -6.24
N GLY A 269 -17.36 -4.15 -6.69
CA GLY A 269 -16.95 -3.60 -7.99
C GLY A 269 -15.53 -3.04 -7.93
N ALA A 270 -15.18 -2.35 -6.84
CA ALA A 270 -13.81 -1.88 -6.62
C ALA A 270 -12.78 -3.03 -6.55
N ALA A 271 -13.15 -4.19 -5.98
CA ALA A 271 -12.30 -5.38 -5.96
C ALA A 271 -12.02 -5.93 -7.38
N VAL A 272 -13.01 -5.90 -8.28
CA VAL A 272 -12.82 -6.28 -9.70
C VAL A 272 -11.80 -5.37 -10.37
N VAL A 273 -11.91 -4.06 -10.14
CA VAL A 273 -10.95 -3.07 -10.66
C VAL A 273 -9.56 -3.27 -10.06
N GLN A 274 -9.46 -3.53 -8.76
CA GLN A 274 -8.17 -3.76 -8.10
C GLN A 274 -7.43 -4.96 -8.70
N VAL A 275 -8.14 -6.07 -8.93
CA VAL A 275 -7.57 -7.25 -9.61
C VAL A 275 -7.09 -6.87 -11.00
N ALA A 276 -7.93 -6.18 -11.78
CA ALA A 276 -7.56 -5.72 -13.12
C ALA A 276 -6.31 -4.83 -13.09
N SER A 277 -6.19 -3.94 -12.11
CA SER A 277 -5.06 -3.02 -11.96
C SER A 277 -3.77 -3.74 -11.62
N PHE A 278 -3.77 -4.75 -10.74
CA PHE A 278 -2.58 -5.54 -10.46
C PHE A 278 -2.13 -6.34 -11.70
N LEU A 279 -3.07 -6.95 -12.43
CA LEU A 279 -2.77 -7.63 -13.68
C LEU A 279 -2.16 -6.68 -14.74
N ALA A 280 -2.68 -5.46 -14.83
CA ALA A 280 -2.13 -4.42 -15.69
C ALA A 280 -0.74 -3.96 -15.23
N ALA A 281 -0.55 -3.75 -13.93
CA ALA A 281 0.69 -3.25 -13.34
C ALA A 281 1.89 -4.18 -13.60
N ASN A 282 1.67 -5.49 -13.70
CA ASN A 282 2.71 -6.44 -14.13
C ASN A 282 3.33 -6.09 -15.49
N ILE A 283 2.58 -5.38 -16.33
CA ILE A 283 2.96 -5.04 -17.70
C ILE A 283 3.36 -3.56 -17.79
N VAL A 284 2.48 -2.64 -17.37
CA VAL A 284 2.71 -1.19 -17.54
C VAL A 284 3.58 -0.57 -16.45
N CYS A 285 3.64 -1.19 -15.27
CA CYS A 285 4.49 -0.72 -14.17
C CYS A 285 5.74 -1.58 -14.00
N LEU A 286 5.86 -2.69 -14.75
CA LEU A 286 6.90 -3.72 -14.56
C LEU A 286 7.00 -4.13 -13.08
N ALA A 287 5.85 -4.33 -12.44
CA ALA A 287 5.75 -4.55 -11.01
C ALA A 287 6.55 -5.78 -10.57
N ASP A 288 7.39 -5.60 -9.54
CA ASP A 288 7.96 -6.71 -8.80
C ASP A 288 7.00 -7.17 -7.71
N TYR A 289 6.32 -6.22 -7.06
CA TYR A 289 5.26 -6.46 -6.09
C TYR A 289 4.15 -5.41 -6.18
N HIS A 290 3.06 -5.64 -5.47
CA HIS A 290 1.90 -4.77 -5.47
C HIS A 290 1.61 -4.19 -4.09
N LEU A 291 1.34 -2.88 -4.04
CA LEU A 291 0.72 -2.19 -2.92
C LEU A 291 -0.80 -2.19 -3.08
N LEU A 292 -1.48 -2.67 -2.05
CA LEU A 292 -2.92 -2.78 -1.97
C LEU A 292 -3.48 -1.67 -1.08
N HIS A 293 -3.89 -0.59 -1.72
CA HIS A 293 -4.30 0.66 -1.08
C HIS A 293 -5.72 1.08 -1.49
N PRO A 294 -6.79 0.41 -1.03
CA PRO A 294 -8.14 0.90 -1.28
C PRO A 294 -8.50 2.05 -0.34
N ILE A 295 -9.04 3.14 -0.90
CA ILE A 295 -9.55 4.27 -0.11
C ILE A 295 -11.06 4.35 -0.26
N HIS A 296 -11.76 4.60 0.85
CA HIS A 296 -13.19 4.90 0.80
C HIS A 296 -13.42 6.36 0.38
N ILE A 297 -14.22 6.60 -0.65
CA ILE A 297 -14.41 7.94 -1.26
C ILE A 297 -14.81 9.05 -0.27
N HIS A 298 -15.51 8.69 0.81
CA HIS A 298 -15.93 9.64 1.84
C HIS A 298 -15.06 9.65 3.10
N TYR A 299 -14.47 8.51 3.46
CA TYR A 299 -13.79 8.38 4.76
C TYR A 299 -12.30 8.62 4.65
N VAL A 300 -11.72 8.41 3.47
CA VAL A 300 -10.29 8.52 3.21
C VAL A 300 -9.49 7.61 4.14
N ALA A 301 -9.94 6.37 4.32
CA ALA A 301 -9.29 5.42 5.22
C ALA A 301 -9.38 4.00 4.67
N THR A 302 -8.34 3.19 4.92
CA THR A 302 -8.34 1.76 4.57
C THR A 302 -9.06 0.93 5.65
N SER A 303 -9.22 1.47 6.87
CA SER A 303 -9.93 0.87 8.01
C SER A 303 -11.47 0.85 7.89
N ALA A 304 -12.02 1.40 6.81
CA ALA A 304 -13.45 1.29 6.50
C ALA A 304 -13.82 -0.13 6.07
N ARG A 305 -15.03 -0.60 6.41
CA ARG A 305 -15.49 -1.97 6.13
C ARG A 305 -15.27 -2.42 4.69
N GLY A 306 -15.69 -1.61 3.73
CA GLY A 306 -15.56 -1.95 2.31
C GLY A 306 -14.10 -2.01 1.83
N CYS A 307 -13.22 -1.20 2.41
CA CYS A 307 -11.79 -1.23 2.11
C CYS A 307 -11.13 -2.48 2.69
N MET A 308 -11.38 -2.80 3.97
CA MET A 308 -10.85 -4.02 4.59
C MET A 308 -11.39 -5.29 3.91
N TRP A 309 -12.66 -5.29 3.50
CA TRP A 309 -13.22 -6.38 2.70
C TRP A 309 -12.50 -6.53 1.36
N LEU A 310 -12.27 -5.42 0.67
CA LEU A 310 -11.51 -5.41 -0.59
C LEU A 310 -10.09 -5.93 -0.38
N GLN A 311 -9.40 -5.45 0.66
CA GLN A 311 -8.06 -5.92 1.03
C GLN A 311 -8.04 -7.43 1.25
N SER A 312 -9.05 -7.96 1.94
CA SER A 312 -9.20 -9.39 2.16
C SER A 312 -9.39 -10.14 0.83
N VAL A 313 -10.44 -9.84 0.06
CA VAL A 313 -10.80 -10.65 -1.10
C VAL A 313 -9.77 -10.57 -2.24
N VAL A 314 -9.11 -9.43 -2.41
CA VAL A 314 -8.06 -9.28 -3.44
C VAL A 314 -6.81 -10.08 -3.04
N SER A 315 -6.40 -10.03 -1.77
CA SER A 315 -5.28 -10.84 -1.29
C SER A 315 -5.58 -12.33 -1.45
N GLN A 316 -6.79 -12.77 -1.07
CA GLN A 316 -7.24 -14.16 -1.26
C GLN A 316 -7.27 -14.57 -2.75
N ALA A 317 -7.76 -13.69 -3.62
CA ALA A 317 -7.86 -13.93 -5.06
C ALA A 317 -6.50 -14.23 -5.69
N PHE A 318 -5.49 -13.42 -5.38
CA PHE A 318 -4.13 -13.63 -5.88
C PHE A 318 -3.47 -14.84 -5.20
N ALA A 319 -3.62 -15.02 -3.89
CA ALA A 319 -3.07 -16.18 -3.18
C ALA A 319 -3.54 -17.52 -3.78
N ARG A 320 -4.76 -17.57 -4.32
CA ARG A 320 -5.35 -18.75 -4.98
C ARG A 320 -5.02 -18.87 -6.47
N ASN A 321 -5.17 -17.77 -7.22
CA ASN A 321 -5.22 -17.83 -8.69
C ASN A 321 -3.94 -17.34 -9.37
N ALA A 322 -3.17 -16.45 -8.72
CA ALA A 322 -1.96 -15.84 -9.27
C ALA A 322 -1.05 -15.37 -8.13
N PRO A 323 -0.35 -16.29 -7.41
CA PRO A 323 0.41 -15.91 -6.21
C PRO A 323 1.42 -14.80 -6.50
N ALA A 324 1.30 -13.70 -5.76
CA ALA A 324 2.11 -12.51 -5.89
C ALA A 324 2.47 -11.97 -4.50
N VAL A 325 3.54 -11.18 -4.43
CA VAL A 325 3.84 -10.38 -3.24
C VAL A 325 2.87 -9.20 -3.23
N ILE A 326 1.96 -9.20 -2.26
CA ILE A 326 1.00 -8.11 -2.02
C ILE A 326 1.26 -7.54 -0.64
N VAL A 327 1.41 -6.24 -0.56
CA VAL A 327 1.62 -5.49 0.67
C VAL A 327 0.43 -4.56 0.85
N GLY A 328 -0.31 -4.72 1.94
CA GLY A 328 -1.49 -3.93 2.19
C GLY A 328 -1.19 -2.71 3.04
N ASP A 329 -1.66 -1.58 2.56
CA ASP A 329 -1.52 -0.31 3.25
C ASP A 329 -2.53 -0.14 4.38
N ILE A 330 -2.03 0.29 5.53
CA ILE A 330 -2.83 0.56 6.73
C ILE A 330 -2.82 2.08 6.94
N TYR A 331 -3.94 2.72 6.56
CA TYR A 331 -4.22 4.15 6.68
C TYR A 331 -5.49 4.36 7.52
N PRO A 332 -5.33 4.37 8.85
CA PRO A 332 -6.38 4.70 9.80
C PRO A 332 -6.82 6.14 9.67
N LYS A 333 -8.09 6.42 10.00
CA LYS A 333 -8.59 7.79 10.11
C LYS A 333 -8.01 8.54 11.31
N SER A 334 -7.56 7.80 12.33
CA SER A 334 -7.08 8.37 13.59
C SER A 334 -5.56 8.54 13.59
N GLY A 335 -5.05 9.52 14.35
CA GLY A 335 -3.62 9.78 14.54
C GLY A 335 -3.06 9.29 15.88
N ALA A 336 -1.76 9.47 16.08
CA ALA A 336 -1.07 9.04 17.30
C ALA A 336 -1.68 9.63 18.58
N VAL A 337 -1.51 8.93 19.70
CA VAL A 337 -2.10 9.31 21.00
C VAL A 337 -3.64 9.22 20.98
N THR A 338 -4.17 8.23 20.27
CA THR A 338 -5.60 7.88 20.24
C THR A 338 -5.76 6.35 20.31
N LYS A 339 -6.78 5.85 21.00
CA LYS A 339 -7.04 4.40 21.06
C LYS A 339 -7.64 3.91 19.75
N GLU A 340 -8.42 4.76 19.09
CA GLU A 340 -9.05 4.46 17.81
C GLU A 340 -8.02 4.12 16.73
N LEU A 341 -6.88 4.82 16.69
CA LEU A 341 -5.76 4.44 15.81
C LEU A 341 -5.34 2.99 16.03
N LEU A 342 -5.15 2.57 17.28
CA LEU A 342 -4.68 1.22 17.60
C LEU A 342 -5.72 0.15 17.25
N TYR A 343 -7.02 0.44 17.43
CA TYR A 343 -8.10 -0.46 17.00
C TYR A 343 -8.20 -0.57 15.48
N GLU A 344 -8.09 0.56 14.76
CA GLU A 344 -8.07 0.60 13.30
C GLU A 344 -6.89 -0.19 12.72
N VAL A 345 -5.70 0.00 13.30
CA VAL A 345 -4.48 -0.74 12.92
C VAL A 345 -4.67 -2.22 13.13
N ALA A 346 -5.16 -2.65 14.30
CA ALA A 346 -5.37 -4.07 14.59
C ALA A 346 -6.39 -4.70 13.64
N ALA A 347 -7.52 -4.04 13.39
CA ALA A 347 -8.57 -4.55 12.50
C ALA A 347 -8.06 -4.73 11.06
N ASN A 348 -7.37 -3.72 10.53
CA ASN A 348 -6.84 -3.77 9.17
C ASN A 348 -5.71 -4.82 9.04
N THR A 349 -4.81 -4.85 10.02
CA THR A 349 -3.73 -5.85 10.12
C THR A 349 -4.26 -7.27 10.07
N LEU A 350 -5.33 -7.57 10.84
CA LEU A 350 -5.96 -8.89 10.83
C LEU A 350 -6.47 -9.23 9.44
N ALA A 351 -7.25 -8.34 8.82
CA ALA A 351 -7.85 -8.55 7.50
C ALA A 351 -6.79 -8.89 6.44
N LEU A 352 -5.67 -8.17 6.41
CA LEU A 352 -4.56 -8.44 5.51
C LEU A 352 -3.84 -9.76 5.84
N THR A 353 -3.51 -9.96 7.12
CA THR A 353 -2.67 -11.08 7.57
C THR A 353 -3.32 -12.43 7.26
N VAL A 354 -4.59 -12.61 7.61
CA VAL A 354 -5.27 -13.90 7.37
C VAL A 354 -5.62 -14.12 5.90
N SER A 355 -5.67 -13.05 5.10
CA SER A 355 -6.03 -13.12 3.68
C SER A 355 -4.82 -13.33 2.75
N GLY A 356 -3.60 -13.30 3.28
CA GLY A 356 -2.37 -13.51 2.50
C GLY A 356 -1.63 -12.23 2.07
N GLY A 357 -1.88 -11.09 2.73
CA GLY A 357 -1.12 -9.86 2.52
C GLY A 357 0.10 -9.73 3.45
N HIS A 358 1.07 -8.92 3.06
CA HIS A 358 2.04 -8.29 3.95
C HIS A 358 1.51 -6.95 4.48
N LEU A 359 2.25 -6.31 5.39
CA LEU A 359 1.79 -5.13 6.10
C LEU A 359 2.68 -3.94 5.76
N GLU A 360 2.07 -2.83 5.37
CA GLU A 360 2.72 -1.53 5.26
C GLU A 360 1.92 -0.48 6.01
N GLY A 361 2.63 0.37 6.75
CA GLY A 361 2.00 1.41 7.53
C GLY A 361 2.85 1.88 8.71
N VAL A 362 2.34 2.77 9.54
CA VAL A 362 0.94 3.22 9.56
C VAL A 362 0.82 4.65 9.01
N GLY A 363 0.00 4.81 7.95
CA GLY A 363 -0.45 6.10 7.43
C GLY A 363 -1.50 6.74 8.34
N SER A 364 -1.12 7.03 9.58
CA SER A 364 -1.99 7.60 10.63
C SER A 364 -2.60 8.94 10.21
N ALA A 365 -3.73 9.30 10.81
CA ALA A 365 -4.50 10.51 10.52
C ALA A 365 -4.80 10.67 9.02
N ASP A 366 -5.38 9.62 8.43
CA ASP A 366 -5.74 9.46 7.00
C ASP A 366 -4.63 9.79 5.99
N GLY A 367 -3.38 9.85 6.45
CA GLY A 367 -2.26 10.31 5.66
C GLY A 367 -2.30 11.80 5.32
N ALA A 368 -3.26 12.59 5.82
CA ALA A 368 -3.25 14.05 5.62
C ALA A 368 -2.26 14.76 6.55
N LEU A 369 -1.92 14.15 7.68
CA LEU A 369 -0.99 14.72 8.67
C LEU A 369 0.09 13.69 9.03
N PRO A 370 1.35 14.12 9.25
CA PRO A 370 2.45 13.25 9.66
C PRO A 370 2.36 12.93 11.16
N HIS A 371 1.21 12.41 11.59
CA HIS A 371 0.90 12.06 12.98
C HIS A 371 1.03 10.55 13.22
N GLY A 372 1.98 9.92 12.50
CA GLY A 372 2.36 8.53 12.65
C GLY A 372 3.63 8.36 13.49
N THR A 373 3.74 7.27 14.24
CA THR A 373 4.90 6.94 15.09
C THR A 373 5.27 5.45 15.02
N GLY A 374 6.40 5.08 15.60
CA GLY A 374 6.80 3.68 15.75
C GLY A 374 5.90 2.83 16.64
N LEU A 375 5.04 3.40 17.48
CA LEU A 375 4.30 2.61 18.47
C LEU A 375 3.12 1.85 17.83
N GLU A 376 2.38 2.48 16.93
CA GLU A 376 1.34 1.83 16.16
C GLU A 376 1.91 0.86 15.12
N VAL A 377 3.11 1.13 14.59
CA VAL A 377 3.86 0.19 13.75
C VAL A 377 4.25 -1.06 14.56
N ARG A 378 4.67 -0.88 15.81
CA ARG A 378 4.93 -2.01 16.72
C ARG A 378 3.69 -2.88 16.86
N LEU A 379 2.53 -2.26 17.12
CA LEU A 379 1.27 -2.99 17.25
C LEU A 379 0.89 -3.73 15.97
N MET A 380 1.01 -3.07 14.80
CA MET A 380 0.78 -3.69 13.49
C MET A 380 1.60 -4.97 13.31
N GLY A 381 2.91 -4.90 13.58
CA GLY A 381 3.78 -6.07 13.48
C GLY A 381 3.43 -7.16 14.49
N GLU A 382 3.15 -6.80 15.75
CA GLU A 382 2.77 -7.76 16.79
C GLU A 382 1.46 -8.49 16.46
N VAL A 383 0.42 -7.77 16.05
CA VAL A 383 -0.88 -8.34 15.66
C VAL A 383 -0.73 -9.27 14.45
N GLY A 384 0.00 -8.84 13.42
CA GLY A 384 0.23 -9.66 12.23
C GLY A 384 1.04 -10.93 12.53
N HIS A 385 2.07 -10.83 13.37
CA HIS A 385 2.87 -11.98 13.78
C HIS A 385 2.07 -12.94 14.65
N ALA A 386 1.28 -12.43 15.61
CA ALA A 386 0.44 -13.26 16.48
C ALA A 386 -0.61 -14.03 15.68
N ALA A 387 -1.38 -13.34 14.83
CA ALA A 387 -2.41 -13.95 14.00
C ALA A 387 -1.87 -15.08 13.10
N ALA A 388 -0.70 -14.88 12.48
CA ALA A 388 -0.05 -15.92 11.68
C ALA A 388 0.44 -17.11 12.53
N ARG A 389 1.11 -16.84 13.65
CA ARG A 389 1.71 -17.89 14.51
C ARG A 389 0.66 -18.75 15.20
N GLN A 390 -0.47 -18.15 15.61
CA GLN A 390 -1.58 -18.87 16.24
C GLN A 390 -2.46 -19.62 15.22
N GLY A 391 -2.23 -19.44 13.92
CA GLY A 391 -3.02 -20.07 12.87
C GLY A 391 -4.45 -19.54 12.82
N MET A 392 -4.64 -18.25 13.06
CA MET A 392 -5.97 -17.62 13.12
C MET A 392 -6.73 -17.82 11.81
N SER A 393 -7.98 -18.28 11.92
CA SER A 393 -8.87 -18.47 10.78
C SER A 393 -9.47 -17.15 10.28
N LEU A 394 -9.99 -17.16 9.04
CA LEU A 394 -10.73 -16.03 8.47
C LEU A 394 -11.93 -15.64 9.34
N GLN A 395 -12.64 -16.64 9.90
CA GLN A 395 -13.83 -16.44 10.72
C GLN A 395 -13.50 -15.85 12.09
N GLU A 396 -12.44 -16.33 12.74
CA GLU A 396 -11.95 -15.76 14.01
C GLU A 396 -11.49 -14.32 13.82
N ALA A 397 -10.68 -14.05 12.79
CA ALA A 397 -10.27 -12.70 12.44
C ALA A 397 -11.49 -11.80 12.18
N ASN A 398 -12.48 -12.28 11.42
CA ASN A 398 -13.70 -11.53 11.16
C ASN A 398 -14.44 -11.15 12.45
N HIS A 399 -14.59 -12.10 13.38
CA HIS A 399 -15.25 -11.84 14.66
C HIS A 399 -14.55 -10.73 15.46
N ILE A 400 -13.22 -10.77 15.52
CA ILE A 400 -12.41 -9.75 16.20
C ILE A 400 -12.52 -8.41 15.49
N ILE A 401 -12.44 -8.38 14.15
CA ILE A 401 -12.57 -7.16 13.35
C ILE A 401 -13.92 -6.49 13.61
N ILE A 402 -15.03 -7.23 13.65
CA ILE A 402 -16.36 -6.68 13.95
C ILE A 402 -16.42 -6.08 15.37
N ALA A 403 -15.80 -6.74 16.35
CA ALA A 403 -15.69 -6.20 17.71
C ALA A 403 -14.88 -4.89 17.74
N LEU A 404 -13.79 -4.80 16.98
CA LEU A 404 -12.95 -3.60 16.88
C LEU A 404 -13.66 -2.46 16.13
N LEU A 405 -14.39 -2.75 15.04
CA LEU A 405 -15.19 -1.76 14.32
C LEU A 405 -16.15 -1.01 15.26
N SER A 406 -16.78 -1.71 16.20
CA SER A 406 -17.66 -1.08 17.20
C SER A 406 -16.98 -0.03 18.08
N LYS A 407 -15.64 -0.06 18.19
CA LYS A 407 -14.84 0.86 19.01
C LYS A 407 -14.35 2.10 18.25
N TYR A 408 -14.27 2.06 16.92
CA TYR A 408 -13.71 3.18 16.14
C TYR A 408 -14.58 3.68 15.00
N GLU A 409 -15.57 2.91 14.52
CA GLU A 409 -16.29 3.20 13.26
C GLU A 409 -16.95 4.60 13.26
N SER A 410 -17.35 5.11 14.43
CA SER A 410 -17.87 6.48 14.57
C SER A 410 -16.86 7.56 14.12
N VAL A 411 -15.55 7.32 14.29
CA VAL A 411 -14.49 8.27 13.89
C VAL A 411 -14.45 8.45 12.38
N LEU A 412 -14.78 7.41 11.59
CA LEU A 412 -14.78 7.49 10.12
C LEU A 412 -15.74 8.57 9.60
N SER A 413 -16.88 8.75 10.29
CA SER A 413 -17.90 9.73 9.94
C SER A 413 -17.72 11.11 10.59
N ARG A 414 -16.75 11.24 11.50
CA ARG A 414 -16.44 12.51 12.17
C ARG A 414 -15.71 13.43 11.20
N GLU A 415 -16.15 14.68 11.09
CA GLU A 415 -15.44 15.69 10.29
C GLU A 415 -14.01 15.86 10.80
N GLY A 416 -13.03 15.70 9.90
CA GLY A 416 -11.60 15.72 10.24
C GLY A 416 -11.11 14.50 11.04
N GLY A 417 -11.95 13.49 11.27
CA GLY A 417 -11.57 12.28 12.01
C GLY A 417 -11.14 12.55 13.45
N ASN A 418 -10.12 11.82 13.90
CA ASN A 418 -9.42 12.07 15.16
C ASN A 418 -7.91 12.20 14.87
N PRO A 419 -7.40 13.38 14.51
CA PRO A 419 -6.06 13.53 13.97
C PRO A 419 -4.95 13.22 14.99
N GLY A 420 -5.27 13.03 16.27
CA GLY A 420 -4.28 12.73 17.29
C GLY A 420 -3.23 13.84 17.44
N LYS A 421 -1.99 13.45 17.75
CA LYS A 421 -0.88 14.36 18.02
C LYS A 421 0.31 14.09 17.09
N SER A 422 1.15 15.10 16.93
CA SER A 422 2.41 15.01 16.18
C SER A 422 3.45 14.15 16.91
N ILE A 423 4.50 13.74 16.20
CA ILE A 423 5.63 13.00 16.82
C ILE A 423 6.29 13.78 17.96
N GLU A 424 6.32 15.11 17.90
CA GLU A 424 6.93 15.97 18.92
C GLU A 424 6.18 15.94 20.26
N GLU A 425 4.89 15.63 20.22
CA GLU A 425 4.03 15.50 21.40
C GLU A 425 3.86 14.03 21.81
N ALA A 426 3.91 13.12 20.84
CA ALA A 426 3.75 11.69 21.07
C ALA A 426 5.04 11.03 21.60
N TYR A 427 6.22 11.63 21.37
CA TYR A 427 7.53 11.06 21.73
C TYR A 427 8.44 12.06 22.46
N ASN A 428 9.25 11.53 23.38
CA ASN A 428 10.48 12.18 23.80
C ASN A 428 11.56 11.90 22.74
N LEU A 429 11.82 12.87 21.87
CA LEU A 429 12.74 12.72 20.72
C LEU A 429 14.22 12.58 21.12
N GLU A 430 14.62 13.10 22.29
CA GLU A 430 15.99 12.92 22.79
C GLU A 430 16.26 11.45 23.16
N LYS A 431 15.28 10.80 23.79
CA LYS A 431 15.35 9.39 24.19
C LYS A 431 14.81 8.43 23.13
N LEU A 432 14.15 8.99 22.12
CA LEU A 432 13.41 8.28 21.09
C LEU A 432 12.39 7.27 21.67
N GLN A 433 11.66 7.68 22.70
CA GLN A 433 10.66 6.86 23.39
C GLN A 433 9.27 7.51 23.33
N PRO A 434 8.19 6.71 23.24
CA PRO A 434 6.83 7.25 23.32
C PRO A 434 6.60 7.95 24.67
N SER A 435 5.70 8.93 24.68
CA SER A 435 5.23 9.56 25.91
C SER A 435 4.52 8.54 26.80
N GLU A 436 4.49 8.81 28.11
CA GLU A 436 3.80 7.92 29.07
C GLU A 436 2.31 7.76 28.75
N GLU A 437 1.66 8.85 28.29
CA GLU A 437 0.28 8.83 27.81
C GLU A 437 0.12 7.85 26.64
N TRP A 438 0.99 7.96 25.62
CA TRP A 438 0.87 7.15 24.43
C TRP A 438 1.13 5.66 24.73
N LEU A 439 2.18 5.39 25.51
CA LEU A 439 2.53 4.04 25.94
C LEU A 439 1.42 3.40 26.79
N SER A 440 0.78 4.16 27.68
CA SER A 440 -0.34 3.68 28.50
C SER A 440 -1.53 3.24 27.64
N MET A 441 -1.92 4.06 26.65
CA MET A 441 -2.99 3.70 25.71
C MET A 441 -2.65 2.44 24.93
N TYR A 442 -1.40 2.31 24.47
CA TYR A 442 -0.93 1.11 23.78
C TYR A 442 -1.04 -0.15 24.65
N GLN A 443 -0.62 -0.09 25.92
CA GLN A 443 -0.72 -1.23 26.83
C GLN A 443 -2.18 -1.62 27.13
N GLU A 444 -3.06 -0.63 27.29
CA GLU A 444 -4.48 -0.88 27.48
C GLU A 444 -5.11 -1.58 26.27
N VAL A 445 -4.89 -1.05 25.06
CA VAL A 445 -5.42 -1.65 23.83
C VAL A 445 -4.82 -3.03 23.59
N LYS A 446 -3.52 -3.22 23.85
CA LYS A 446 -2.88 -4.54 23.77
C LYS A 446 -3.56 -5.56 24.67
N GLN A 447 -3.92 -5.19 25.90
CA GLN A 447 -4.67 -6.06 26.81
C GLN A 447 -6.10 -6.35 26.32
N GLU A 448 -6.78 -5.37 25.72
CA GLU A 448 -8.09 -5.59 25.10
C GLU A 448 -8.01 -6.56 23.92
N LEU A 449 -6.98 -6.46 23.07
CA LEU A 449 -6.75 -7.38 21.96
C LEU A 449 -6.45 -8.80 22.44
N ILE A 450 -5.68 -8.96 23.52
CA ILE A 450 -5.47 -10.26 24.18
C ILE A 450 -6.80 -10.85 24.65
N ASN A 451 -7.67 -10.03 25.27
CA ASN A 451 -8.98 -10.49 25.73
C ASN A 451 -9.92 -10.86 24.57
N LEU A 452 -9.70 -10.31 23.37
CA LEU A 452 -10.41 -10.65 22.14
C LEU A 452 -9.85 -11.90 21.44
N GLY A 453 -8.73 -12.47 21.92
CA GLY A 453 -8.16 -13.72 21.41
C GLY A 453 -6.94 -13.57 20.50
N ILE A 454 -6.20 -12.46 20.60
CA ILE A 454 -4.90 -12.29 19.90
C ILE A 454 -3.74 -12.55 20.88
N ASP A 455 -2.87 -13.51 20.57
CA ASP A 455 -1.75 -13.90 21.45
C ASP A 455 -0.54 -12.94 21.35
N LEU A 456 -0.64 -11.74 21.94
CA LEU A 456 0.32 -10.61 21.84
C LEU A 456 1.43 -10.54 22.90
#